data_AF-A0A952NUV9-F1
#
_entry.id   AF-A0A952NUV9-F1
#
_cell.length_a   1.000
_cell.length_b   1.000
_cell.length_c   1.000
_cell.angle_alpha   90.00
_cell.angle_beta   90.00
_cell.angle_gamma   90.00
#
_symmetry.space_group_name_H-M   'P 1'
#
loop_
_entity.id
_entity.type
_entity.pdbx_description
1 polymer ?
#
loop_
_entity_poly.entity_id
_entity_poly.type
_entity_poly.pdbx_seq_one_letter_code
_entity_poly.pdbx_strand_id
1 'polypeptide(L)'
;MIFGVFLLWLAAKLGGPASADPVKFESYECGIPVQEKKDSKLSVKFYLTAILFIIFDIEIIFMYPWALTFRDFIGSSLGLYSFVAMAIFVAIFVFGLFWEIKSKALEWE
;
A
#
# COMPACT_ATOMS: atom_id res chain seq x y z
N MET A 1 -20.77 1.42 15.44
CA MET A 1 -19.59 1.67 16.30
C MET A 1 -19.81 1.27 17.76
N ILE A 2 -20.88 1.73 18.44
CA ILE A 2 -21.13 1.44 19.88
C ILE A 2 -21.19 -0.05 20.23
N PHE A 3 -21.86 -0.86 19.38
CA PHE A 3 -21.97 -2.30 19.57
C PHE A 3 -20.61 -3.03 19.53
N GLY A 4 -19.69 -2.59 18.67
CA GLY A 4 -18.36 -3.18 18.56
C GLY A 4 -17.48 -2.89 19.78
N VAL A 5 -17.56 -1.67 20.32
CA VAL A 5 -16.83 -1.30 21.55
C VAL A 5 -17.36 -2.09 22.74
N PHE A 6 -18.67 -2.30 22.82
CA PHE A 6 -19.30 -3.10 23.87
C PHE A 6 -18.85 -4.56 23.84
N LEU A 7 -18.80 -5.19 22.65
CA LEU A 7 -18.31 -6.56 22.50
C LEU A 7 -16.84 -6.71 22.89
N LEU A 8 -15.98 -5.76 22.51
CA LEU A 8 -14.56 -5.76 22.90
C LEU A 8 -14.38 -5.62 24.41
N TRP A 9 -15.17 -4.75 25.05
CA TRP A 9 -15.14 -4.58 26.50
C TRP A 9 -15.57 -5.85 27.24
N LEU A 10 -16.65 -6.50 26.77
CA LEU A 10 -17.15 -7.74 27.35
C LEU A 10 -16.13 -8.89 27.19
N ALA A 11 -15.50 -9.01 26.02
CA ALA A 11 -14.46 -9.99 25.75
C ALA A 11 -13.21 -9.78 26.63
N ALA A 12 -12.80 -8.52 26.85
CA ALA A 12 -11.67 -8.21 27.73
C ALA A 12 -11.96 -8.54 29.21
N LYS A 13 -13.20 -8.38 29.66
CA LYS A 13 -13.65 -8.68 31.03
C LYS A 13 -13.83 -10.18 31.31
N LEU A 14 -14.28 -10.94 30.32
CA LEU A 14 -14.53 -12.39 30.42
C LEU A 14 -13.31 -13.23 29.99
N GLY A 15 -12.32 -12.63 29.33
CA GLY A 15 -11.05 -13.27 28.99
C GLY A 15 -10.28 -13.70 30.23
N GLY A 16 -9.60 -14.85 30.14
CA GLY A 16 -8.88 -15.50 31.25
C GLY A 16 -7.82 -14.60 31.92
N PRO A 17 -7.25 -15.04 33.06
CA PRO A 17 -6.41 -14.20 33.91
C PRO A 17 -5.26 -13.57 33.13
N ALA A 18 -5.31 -12.25 32.99
CA ALA A 18 -4.21 -11.46 32.47
C ALA A 18 -3.02 -11.65 33.42
N SER A 19 -1.96 -12.30 32.93
CA SER A 19 -0.76 -12.49 33.71
C SER A 19 0.00 -11.17 33.78
N ALA A 20 0.12 -10.61 34.98
CA ALA A 20 0.82 -9.35 35.25
C ALA A 20 2.36 -9.52 35.30
N ASP A 21 2.90 -10.54 34.62
CA ASP A 21 4.32 -10.82 34.65
C ASP A 21 5.04 -9.86 33.69
N PRO A 22 5.97 -8.99 34.17
CA PRO A 22 6.66 -8.02 33.33
C PRO A 22 7.38 -8.67 32.13
N VAL A 23 7.86 -9.91 32.28
CA VAL A 23 8.54 -10.65 31.20
C VAL A 23 7.62 -10.90 30.00
N LYS A 24 6.30 -11.00 30.21
CA LYS A 24 5.31 -11.18 29.13
C LYS A 24 5.09 -9.91 28.30
N PHE A 25 5.52 -8.76 28.81
CA PHE A 25 5.42 -7.47 28.13
C PHE A 25 6.74 -7.09 27.43
N GLU A 26 7.79 -7.91 27.55
CA GLU A 26 9.05 -7.73 26.84
C GLU A 26 8.98 -8.31 25.41
N SER A 27 9.80 -7.77 24.51
CA SER A 27 9.89 -8.28 23.14
C SER A 27 10.56 -9.66 23.13
N TYR A 28 10.00 -10.59 22.35
CA TYR A 28 10.58 -11.93 22.24
C TYR A 28 11.86 -11.90 21.38
N GLU A 29 12.99 -12.23 21.99
CA GLU A 29 14.32 -12.33 21.34
C GLU A 29 14.93 -13.72 21.56
N CYS A 30 14.14 -14.79 21.39
CA CYS A 30 14.59 -16.18 21.51
C CYS A 30 15.25 -16.54 22.87
N GLY A 31 14.79 -15.94 23.96
CA GLY A 31 15.29 -16.21 25.33
C GLY A 31 16.49 -15.35 25.75
N ILE A 32 16.88 -14.37 24.94
CA ILE A 32 17.92 -13.38 25.25
C ILE A 32 17.22 -12.09 25.74
N PRO A 33 17.75 -11.38 26.75
CA PRO A 33 17.21 -10.08 27.16
C PRO A 33 17.24 -9.09 25.99
N VAL A 34 16.16 -8.31 25.85
CA VAL A 34 16.00 -7.32 24.78
C VAL A 34 17.14 -6.32 24.84
N GLN A 35 18.02 -6.37 23.84
CA GLN A 35 19.04 -5.35 23.62
C GLN A 35 18.41 -4.26 22.76
N GLU A 36 18.57 -2.99 23.13
CA GLU A 36 18.13 -1.89 22.28
C GLU A 36 18.93 -1.89 20.97
N LYS A 37 18.42 -2.57 19.94
CA LYS A 37 18.91 -2.46 18.57
C LYS A 37 18.38 -1.15 18.00
N LYS A 38 19.19 -0.09 18.10
CA LYS A 38 18.85 1.25 17.59
C LYS A 38 18.83 1.36 16.07
N ASP A 39 19.47 0.44 15.35
CA ASP A 39 19.62 0.53 13.89
C ASP A 39 19.24 -0.79 13.19
N SER A 40 17.95 -1.02 12.98
CA SER A 40 17.52 -2.01 11.99
C SER A 40 17.75 -1.43 10.59
N LYS A 41 18.73 -1.99 9.86
CA LYS A 41 18.96 -1.64 8.45
C LYS A 41 17.84 -2.24 7.61
N LEU A 42 16.77 -1.48 7.40
CA LEU A 42 15.75 -1.81 6.40
C LEU A 42 16.38 -1.75 5.00
N SER A 43 16.13 -2.75 4.18
CA SER A 43 16.65 -2.79 2.81
C SER A 43 15.94 -1.75 1.94
N VAL A 44 16.70 -1.05 1.08
CA VAL A 44 16.18 0.01 0.19
C VAL A 44 15.09 -0.50 -0.77
N LYS A 45 15.07 -1.81 -1.04
CA LYS A 45 14.11 -2.47 -1.94
C LYS A 45 12.64 -2.27 -1.48
N PHE A 46 12.38 -2.24 -0.18
CA PHE A 46 11.03 -1.97 0.35
C PHE A 46 10.57 -0.54 0.04
N TYR A 47 11.49 0.42 0.05
CA TYR A 47 11.20 1.81 -0.25
C TYR A 47 10.87 2.03 -1.74
N LEU A 48 11.62 1.39 -2.65
CA LEU A 48 11.36 1.46 -4.09
C LEU A 48 9.98 0.90 -4.44
N THR A 49 9.61 -0.24 -3.84
CA THR A 49 8.30 -0.86 -4.04
C THR A 49 7.17 0.05 -3.53
N ALA A 50 7.38 0.72 -2.39
CA ALA A 50 6.39 1.65 -1.83
C ALA A 50 6.18 2.89 -2.71
N ILE A 51 7.26 3.50 -3.22
CA ILE A 51 7.15 4.63 -4.15
C ILE A 51 6.43 4.23 -5.43
N LEU A 52 6.78 3.08 -6.00
CA LEU A 52 6.14 2.59 -7.22
C LEU A 52 4.63 2.40 -7.01
N PHE A 53 4.23 1.84 -5.86
CA PHE A 53 2.83 1.71 -5.50
C PHE A 53 2.12 3.07 -5.40
N ILE A 54 2.75 4.06 -4.77
CA ILE A 54 2.19 5.43 -4.67
C ILE A 54 1.98 6.05 -6.05
N ILE A 55 2.98 5.94 -6.93
CA ILE A 55 2.88 6.47 -8.29
C ILE A 55 1.75 5.77 -9.05
N PHE A 56 1.68 4.44 -8.98
CA PHE A 56 0.62 3.68 -9.64
C PHE A 56 -0.79 4.04 -9.13
N ASP A 57 -0.95 4.26 -7.82
CA ASP A 57 -2.23 4.67 -7.23
C ASP A 57 -2.65 6.07 -7.72
N ILE A 58 -1.70 7.01 -7.79
CA ILE A 58 -1.93 8.34 -8.34
C ILE A 58 -2.38 8.29 -9.81
N GLU A 59 -1.79 7.42 -10.62
CA GLU A 59 -2.18 7.24 -12.03
C GLU A 59 -3.65 6.77 -12.14
N ILE A 60 -4.08 5.84 -11.28
CA ILE A 60 -5.47 5.37 -11.23
C ILE A 60 -6.43 6.49 -10.84
N ILE A 61 -6.04 7.35 -9.90
CA ILE A 61 -6.83 8.53 -9.50
C ILE A 61 -7.08 9.45 -10.70
N PHE A 62 -6.12 9.59 -11.63
CA PHE A 62 -6.32 10.36 -12.87
C PHE A 62 -7.15 9.63 -13.92
N MET A 63 -7.05 8.30 -14.00
CA MET A 63 -7.85 7.50 -14.94
C MET A 63 -9.34 7.49 -14.58
N TYR A 64 -9.69 7.59 -13.29
CA TYR A 64 -11.06 7.53 -12.81
C TYR A 64 -11.99 8.64 -13.38
N PRO A 65 -11.67 9.94 -13.24
CA PRO A 65 -12.49 11.01 -13.80
C PRO A 65 -12.53 10.98 -15.34
N TRP A 66 -11.44 10.56 -15.99
CA TRP A 66 -11.44 10.34 -17.43
C TRP A 66 -12.45 9.25 -17.82
N ALA A 67 -12.45 8.11 -17.13
CA ALA A 67 -13.37 7.01 -17.43
C ALA A 67 -14.85 7.41 -17.27
N LEU A 68 -15.14 8.25 -16.27
CA LEU A 68 -16.50 8.76 -16.02
C LEU A 68 -16.96 9.76 -17.11
N THR A 69 -16.06 10.63 -17.57
CA THR A 69 -16.38 11.69 -18.55
C THR A 69 -16.25 11.23 -20.01
N PHE A 70 -15.63 10.08 -20.26
CA PHE A 70 -15.42 9.54 -21.60
C PHE A 70 -16.72 9.41 -22.41
N ARG A 71 -17.83 9.03 -21.74
CA ARG A 71 -19.14 8.91 -22.39
C ARG A 71 -19.64 10.23 -22.96
N ASP A 72 -19.39 11.34 -22.26
CA ASP A 72 -19.82 12.67 -22.68
C ASP A 72 -18.98 13.16 -23.86
N PHE A 73 -17.67 12.86 -23.87
CA PHE A 73 -16.76 13.21 -24.97
C PHE A 73 -17.11 12.51 -26.29
N ILE A 74 -17.60 11.26 -26.25
CA ILE A 74 -18.06 10.54 -27.44
C ILE A 74 -19.22 11.28 -28.12
N GLY A 75 -20.17 11.80 -27.33
CA GLY A 75 -21.33 12.53 -27.87
C GLY A 75 -20.97 13.86 -28.54
N SER A 76 -19.84 14.48 -28.16
CA SER A 76 -19.40 15.79 -28.66
C SER A 76 -18.36 15.73 -29.79
N SER A 77 -18.13 14.56 -30.41
CA SER A 77 -17.07 14.31 -31.42
C SER A 77 -15.61 14.42 -30.92
N LEU A 78 -15.40 14.62 -29.62
CA LEU A 78 -14.09 14.70 -28.95
C LEU A 78 -13.59 13.36 -28.39
N GLY A 79 -14.37 12.28 -28.54
CA GLY A 79 -14.06 10.96 -27.99
C GLY A 79 -12.72 10.39 -28.47
N LEU A 80 -12.37 10.58 -29.76
CA LEU A 80 -11.10 10.12 -30.32
C LEU A 80 -9.89 10.84 -29.69
N TYR A 81 -9.99 12.15 -29.48
CA TYR A 81 -8.92 12.92 -28.85
C TYR A 81 -8.70 12.47 -27.39
N SER A 82 -9.78 12.35 -26.63
CA SER A 82 -9.72 11.90 -25.23
C SER A 82 -9.19 10.47 -25.11
N PHE A 83 -9.52 9.59 -26.06
CA PHE A 83 -9.00 8.24 -26.14
C PHE A 83 -7.50 8.21 -26.41
N VAL A 84 -7.01 8.95 -27.40
CA VAL A 84 -5.58 9.00 -27.75
C VAL A 84 -4.76 9.60 -26.60
N ALA A 85 -5.27 10.65 -25.95
CA ALA A 85 -4.60 11.25 -24.80
C ALA A 85 -4.42 10.23 -23.66
N MET A 86 -5.45 9.45 -23.34
CA MET A 86 -5.37 8.38 -22.34
C MET A 86 -4.46 7.23 -22.78
N ALA A 87 -4.49 6.85 -24.06
CA ALA A 87 -3.60 5.81 -24.58
C ALA A 87 -2.13 6.20 -24.44
N ILE A 88 -1.78 7.46 -24.70
CA ILE A 88 -0.42 7.98 -24.51
C ILE A 88 -0.05 8.01 -23.02
N PHE A 89 -0.97 8.46 -22.16
CA PHE A 89 -0.78 8.48 -20.71
C PHE A 89 -0.44 7.09 -20.16
N VAL A 90 -1.24 6.07 -20.51
CA VAL A 90 -1.00 4.68 -20.12
C VAL A 90 0.30 4.14 -20.73
N ALA A 91 0.62 4.50 -21.99
CA ALA A 91 1.85 4.04 -22.63
C ALA A 91 3.11 4.53 -21.91
N ILE A 92 3.12 5.77 -21.42
CA ILE A 92 4.22 6.33 -20.63
C ILE A 92 4.38 5.55 -19.32
N PHE A 93 3.28 5.28 -18.63
CA PHE A 93 3.29 4.48 -17.40
C PHE A 93 3.83 3.06 -17.62
N VAL A 94 3.33 2.36 -18.65
CA VAL A 94 3.79 1.02 -19.02
C VAL A 94 5.28 1.00 -19.37
N PHE A 95 5.77 2.05 -20.03
CA PHE A 95 7.20 2.18 -20.33
C PHE A 95 8.05 2.33 -19.05
N GLY A 96 7.57 3.11 -18.07
CA GLY A 96 8.20 3.23 -16.75
C GLY A 96 8.26 1.89 -16.01
N LEU A 97 7.16 1.14 -16.00
CA LEU A 97 7.11 -0.21 -15.42
C LEU A 97 8.08 -1.18 -16.11
N PHE A 98 8.14 -1.15 -17.44
CA PHE A 98 9.07 -1.98 -18.20
C PHE A 98 10.53 -1.69 -17.82
N TRP A 99 10.88 -0.42 -17.61
CA TRP A 99 12.21 -0.01 -17.18
C TRP A 99 12.55 -0.49 -15.76
N GLU A 100 11.61 -0.36 -14.83
CA GLU A 100 11.75 -0.84 -13.44
C GLU A 100 11.99 -2.35 -13.38
N ILE A 101 11.21 -3.14 -14.13
CA ILE A 101 11.39 -4.59 -14.23
C ILE A 101 12.78 -4.94 -14.78
N LYS A 102 13.21 -4.25 -15.84
CA LYS A 102 14.56 -4.46 -16.42
C LYS A 102 15.68 -4.11 -15.44
N SER A 103 15.45 -3.14 -14.57
CA SER A 103 16.43 -2.70 -13.57
C SER A 103 16.56 -3.66 -12.38
N LYS A 104 15.78 -4.76 -12.34
CA LYS A 104 15.77 -5.75 -11.25
C LYS A 104 15.51 -5.15 -9.86
N ALA A 105 14.95 -3.95 -9.80
CA ALA A 105 14.64 -3.26 -8.55
C ALA A 105 13.61 -4.02 -7.70
N LEU A 106 12.82 -4.88 -8.35
CA LEU A 106 11.75 -5.70 -7.78
C LEU A 106 12.18 -7.15 -7.44
N GLU A 107 13.43 -7.55 -7.70
CA GLU A 107 13.90 -8.90 -7.36
C GLU A 107 14.25 -9.01 -5.87
N TRP A 108 13.53 -9.91 -5.18
CA TRP A 108 13.71 -10.27 -3.79
C TRP A 108 14.65 -11.49 -3.71
N GLU A 109 15.84 -11.30 -3.13
CA GLU A 109 16.66 -12.37 -2.57
C GLU A 109 16.50 -12.32 -1.05
#